data_AF-A0A1D2WRT4-F1
#
_entry.id   AF-A0A1D2WRT4-F1
#
_cell.length_a   1.000
_cell.length_b   1.000
_cell.length_c   1.000
_cell.angle_alpha   90.00
_cell.angle_beta   90.00
_cell.angle_gamma   90.00
#
_symmetry.space_group_name_H-M   'P 1'
#
loop_
_entity.id
_entity.type
_entity.pdbx_description
1 polymer ?
#
loop_
_entity_poly.entity_id
_entity_poly.type
_entity_poly.pdbx_seq_one_letter_code
_entity_poly.pdbx_strand_id
1 'polypeptide(L)'
;MKTHRISTTISQRHWELLKKYSEKFETQQKTLELALDNLENSSKKGPALTLEEKYWMLIKRAKSAVIIEKNAFKFLIETTDVELLSELFSRDKIIEYTIELYFQKSLEECSLKEVIDGLVINLKITNWFDTVDYINNGDDYKLIMTHTFGFIFSKLIRTSIENMFETYGVKADSIVSVKTIFMRISKN
;
A
#
# COMPACT_ATOMS: atom_id res chain seq x y z
N MET A 1 -27.16 -35.08 8.34
CA MET A 1 -26.81 -34.87 6.91
C MET A 1 -27.07 -36.15 6.15
N LYS A 2 -27.51 -36.07 4.90
CA LYS A 2 -27.62 -37.25 4.03
C LYS A 2 -26.21 -37.68 3.63
N THR A 3 -25.87 -38.96 3.78
CA THR A 3 -24.58 -39.51 3.38
C THR A 3 -24.70 -40.21 2.04
N HIS A 4 -23.65 -40.13 1.22
CA HIS A 4 -23.58 -40.78 -0.09
C HIS A 4 -22.36 -41.69 -0.13
N ARG A 5 -22.52 -42.91 -0.67
CA ARG A 5 -21.41 -43.84 -0.86
C ARG A 5 -20.67 -43.48 -2.15
N ILE A 6 -19.37 -43.26 -2.04
CA ILE A 6 -18.49 -43.00 -3.18
C ILE A 6 -17.66 -44.26 -3.43
N SER A 7 -17.62 -44.71 -4.69
CA SER A 7 -16.74 -45.79 -5.15
C SER A 7 -15.96 -45.26 -6.34
N THR A 8 -14.64 -45.17 -6.20
CA THR A 8 -13.76 -44.65 -7.26
C THR A 8 -12.41 -45.34 -7.21
N THR A 9 -11.67 -45.25 -8.30
CA THR A 9 -10.28 -45.71 -8.39
C THR A 9 -9.34 -44.51 -8.27
N ILE A 10 -8.26 -44.68 -7.50
CA ILE A 10 -7.23 -43.65 -7.34
C ILE A 10 -5.85 -44.26 -7.59
N SER A 11 -4.90 -43.45 -8.05
CA SER A 11 -3.52 -43.91 -8.28
C SER A 11 -2.84 -44.34 -6.97
N GLN A 12 -1.86 -45.23 -7.05
CA GLN A 12 -1.06 -45.70 -5.91
C GLN A 12 -0.53 -44.57 -5.01
N ARG A 13 0.03 -43.51 -5.60
CA ARG A 13 0.53 -42.33 -4.85
C ARG A 13 -0.55 -41.68 -3.98
N HIS A 14 -1.76 -41.52 -4.53
CA HIS A 14 -2.88 -40.90 -3.82
C HIS A 14 -3.48 -41.84 -2.77
N TRP A 15 -3.42 -43.16 -3.00
CA TRP A 15 -3.77 -44.16 -2.00
C TRP A 15 -2.85 -44.09 -0.77
N GLU A 16 -1.54 -43.98 -0.97
CA GLU A 16 -0.57 -43.84 0.12
C GLU A 16 -0.79 -42.54 0.93
N LEU A 17 -1.06 -41.43 0.24
CA LEU A 17 -1.43 -40.17 0.90
C LEU A 17 -2.73 -40.31 1.70
N LEU A 18 -3.77 -40.90 1.12
CA LEU A 18 -5.04 -41.11 1.80
C LEU A 18 -4.86 -41.97 3.04
N LYS A 19 -4.07 -43.06 2.97
CA LYS A 19 -3.75 -43.91 4.12
C LYS A 19 -3.06 -43.11 5.23
N LYS A 20 -2.00 -42.38 4.90
CA LYS A 20 -1.24 -41.54 5.85
C LYS A 20 -2.13 -40.53 6.58
N TYR A 21 -3.03 -39.86 5.87
CA TYR A 21 -3.88 -38.84 6.48
C TYR A 21 -5.12 -39.43 7.16
N SER A 22 -5.57 -40.62 6.76
CA SER A 22 -6.64 -41.34 7.46
C SER A 22 -6.23 -41.77 8.85
N GLU A 23 -4.94 -42.08 9.07
CA GLU A 23 -4.39 -42.31 10.42
C GLU A 23 -4.48 -41.05 11.30
N LYS A 24 -4.33 -39.87 10.69
CA LYS A 24 -4.40 -38.57 11.38
C LYS A 24 -5.84 -38.11 11.64
N PHE A 25 -6.76 -38.36 10.70
CA PHE A 25 -8.15 -37.89 10.74
C PHE A 25 -9.15 -39.02 11.04
N GLU A 26 -8.66 -40.14 11.56
CA GLU A 26 -9.38 -41.36 11.97
C GLU A 26 -10.02 -42.17 10.82
N THR A 27 -10.52 -41.51 9.77
CA THR A 27 -11.16 -42.19 8.64
C THR A 27 -10.79 -41.59 7.28
N GLN A 28 -10.88 -42.43 6.25
CA GLN A 28 -10.76 -42.01 4.85
C GLN A 28 -11.84 -40.99 4.49
N GLN A 29 -13.06 -41.18 4.99
CA GLN A 29 -14.18 -40.26 4.78
C GLN A 29 -13.85 -38.85 5.29
N LYS A 30 -13.42 -38.71 6.54
CA LYS A 30 -13.07 -37.40 7.14
C LYS A 30 -11.93 -36.71 6.37
N THR A 31 -10.96 -37.50 5.91
CA THR A 31 -9.84 -36.99 5.10
C THR A 31 -10.33 -36.44 3.77
N LEU A 32 -11.24 -37.14 3.10
CA LEU A 32 -11.81 -36.72 1.82
C LEU A 32 -12.76 -35.53 1.97
N GLU A 33 -13.63 -35.52 2.98
CA GLU A 33 -14.53 -34.40 3.28
C GLU A 33 -13.70 -33.13 3.57
N LEU A 34 -12.67 -33.23 4.41
CA LEU A 34 -11.76 -32.11 4.70
C LEU A 34 -10.99 -31.64 3.45
N ALA A 35 -10.57 -32.56 2.58
CA ALA A 35 -9.90 -32.20 1.34
C ALA A 35 -10.84 -31.46 0.39
N LEU A 36 -12.09 -31.90 0.27
CA LEU A 36 -13.12 -31.25 -0.54
C LEU A 36 -13.51 -29.88 0.02
N ASP A 37 -13.67 -29.76 1.33
CA ASP A 37 -13.92 -28.48 2.00
C ASP A 37 -12.76 -27.51 1.78
N ASN A 38 -11.52 -27.99 1.84
CA ASN A 38 -10.34 -27.17 1.54
C ASN A 38 -10.25 -26.80 0.07
N LEU A 39 -10.68 -27.65 -0.87
CA LEU A 39 -10.77 -27.29 -2.29
C LEU A 39 -11.83 -26.21 -2.54
N GLU A 40 -12.99 -26.31 -1.87
CA GLU A 40 -14.05 -25.29 -1.92
C GLU A 40 -13.63 -23.98 -1.23
N ASN A 41 -12.86 -24.06 -0.14
CA ASN A 41 -12.36 -22.89 0.56
C ASN A 41 -11.13 -22.27 -0.12
N SER A 42 -10.35 -23.04 -0.86
CA SER A 42 -9.21 -22.53 -1.65
C SER A 42 -9.62 -22.05 -3.04
N SER A 43 -10.74 -22.52 -3.59
CA SER A 43 -11.38 -21.94 -4.79
C SER A 43 -11.95 -20.55 -4.48
N LYS A 44 -12.41 -20.33 -3.24
CA LYS A 44 -12.58 -19.00 -2.63
C LYS A 44 -11.22 -18.39 -2.28
N LYS A 45 -10.34 -18.26 -3.27
CA LYS A 45 -9.06 -17.55 -3.12
C LYS A 45 -9.34 -16.25 -2.39
N GLY A 46 -8.61 -16.00 -1.30
CA GLY A 46 -8.65 -14.73 -0.60
C GLY A 46 -8.50 -13.58 -1.61
N PRO A 47 -9.09 -12.41 -1.34
CA PRO A 47 -9.07 -11.29 -2.27
C PRO A 47 -7.64 -11.07 -2.76
N ALA A 48 -7.49 -10.89 -4.07
CA ALA A 48 -6.19 -10.54 -4.64
C ALA A 48 -5.68 -9.30 -3.91
N LEU A 49 -4.46 -9.37 -3.36
CA LEU A 49 -3.88 -8.26 -2.63
C LEU A 49 -3.93 -7.00 -3.50
N THR A 50 -4.47 -5.94 -2.92
CA THR A 50 -4.39 -4.60 -3.47
C THR A 50 -2.93 -4.21 -3.70
N LEU A 51 -2.73 -3.23 -4.56
CA LEU A 51 -1.39 -2.71 -4.83
C LEU A 51 -0.72 -2.22 -3.53
N GLU A 52 -1.50 -1.55 -2.67
CA GLU A 52 -1.09 -1.10 -1.34
C GLU A 52 -0.61 -2.25 -0.45
N GLU A 53 -1.38 -3.34 -0.33
CA GLU A 53 -1.01 -4.50 0.48
C GLU A 53 0.25 -5.21 -0.03
N LYS A 54 0.41 -5.33 -1.35
CA LYS A 54 1.63 -5.89 -1.95
C LYS A 54 2.87 -5.09 -1.55
N TYR A 55 2.78 -3.76 -1.54
CA TYR A 55 3.91 -2.90 -1.16
C TYR A 55 4.17 -2.89 0.33
N TRP A 56 3.14 -2.89 1.17
CA TRP A 56 3.31 -3.07 2.60
C TRP A 56 4.12 -4.33 2.93
N MET A 57 3.87 -5.43 2.21
CA MET A 57 4.66 -6.66 2.34
C MET A 57 6.11 -6.50 1.89
N LEU A 58 6.39 -5.68 0.88
CA LEU A 58 7.76 -5.40 0.39
C LEU A 58 8.54 -4.50 1.36
N ILE A 59 7.93 -3.40 1.83
CA ILE A 59 8.56 -2.47 2.78
C ILE A 59 8.87 -3.20 4.09
N LYS A 60 7.96 -4.04 4.59
CA LYS A 60 8.20 -4.87 5.78
C LYS A 60 9.45 -5.76 5.63
N ARG A 61 9.80 -6.17 4.41
CA ARG A 61 11.01 -6.97 4.14
C ARG A 61 12.27 -6.13 3.98
N ALA A 62 12.15 -4.84 3.68
CA ALA A 62 13.28 -3.99 3.28
C ALA A 62 14.27 -3.66 4.41
N LYS A 63 14.00 -3.99 5.68
CA LYS A 63 14.82 -3.69 6.89
C LYS A 63 15.23 -2.21 7.07
N SER A 64 14.86 -1.32 6.14
CA SER A 64 15.15 0.11 6.13
C SER A 64 14.04 0.95 6.77
N ALA A 65 12.88 0.35 7.06
CA ALA A 65 11.78 1.01 7.72
C ALA A 65 11.83 0.77 9.24
N VAL A 66 11.63 1.84 10.01
CA VAL A 66 11.48 1.79 11.47
C VAL A 66 10.05 2.17 11.82
N ILE A 67 9.44 1.42 12.74
CA ILE A 67 8.11 1.73 13.26
C ILE A 67 8.28 2.70 14.43
N ILE A 68 7.71 3.89 14.30
CA ILE A 68 7.68 4.91 15.35
C ILE A 68 6.21 5.10 15.76
N GLU A 69 5.96 5.19 17.08
CA GLU A 69 4.63 5.51 17.59
C GLU A 69 4.20 6.92 17.14
N LYS A 70 2.91 7.10 16.80
CA LYS A 70 2.40 8.29 16.12
C LYS A 70 2.64 9.58 16.92
N ASN A 71 2.43 9.58 18.23
CA ASN A 71 2.63 10.76 19.07
C ASN A 71 4.12 11.07 19.30
N ALA A 72 4.97 10.05 19.42
CA ALA A 72 6.42 10.21 19.46
C ALA A 72 6.93 10.84 18.16
N PHE A 73 6.47 10.36 17.00
CA PHE A 73 6.80 10.95 15.71
C PHE A 73 6.32 12.40 15.61
N LYS A 74 5.12 12.71 16.11
CA LYS A 74 4.61 14.08 16.17
C LYS A 74 5.53 15.00 16.96
N PHE A 75 5.93 14.58 18.17
CA PHE A 75 6.81 15.36 19.02
C PHE A 75 8.17 15.62 18.36
N LEU A 76 8.72 14.62 17.65
CA LEU A 76 9.94 14.78 16.87
C LEU A 76 9.76 15.85 15.79
N ILE A 77 8.68 15.77 14.99
CA ILE A 77 8.44 16.74 13.92
C ILE A 77 8.24 18.16 14.46
N GLU A 78 7.53 18.35 15.58
CA GLU A 78 7.31 19.66 16.18
C GLU A 78 8.60 20.33 16.69
N THR A 79 9.65 19.55 16.95
CA THR A 79 10.93 20.03 17.50
C THR A 79 12.07 20.04 16.49
N THR A 80 11.83 19.55 15.27
CA THR A 80 12.88 19.44 14.25
C THR A 80 13.01 20.71 13.42
N ASP A 81 14.23 20.98 12.94
CA ASP A 81 14.51 21.95 11.90
C ASP A 81 13.83 21.53 10.58
N VAL A 82 12.79 22.28 10.21
CA VAL A 82 11.91 21.96 9.08
C VAL A 82 12.64 22.18 7.76
N GLU A 83 13.48 23.21 7.70
CA GLU A 83 14.27 23.56 6.53
C GLU A 83 15.28 22.44 6.23
N LEU A 84 15.99 21.95 7.25
CA LEU A 84 16.91 20.81 7.10
C LEU A 84 16.18 19.54 6.67
N LEU A 85 15.04 19.22 7.29
CA LEU A 85 14.24 18.06 6.87
C LEU A 85 13.76 18.21 5.42
N SER A 86 13.29 19.39 5.04
CA SER A 86 12.83 19.66 3.68
C SER A 86 13.96 19.45 2.66
N GLU A 87 15.18 19.91 2.97
CA GLU A 87 16.35 19.69 2.13
C GLU A 87 16.66 18.20 1.97
N LEU A 88 16.65 17.44 3.08
CA LEU A 88 16.88 15.99 3.04
C LEU A 88 15.85 15.26 2.17
N PHE A 89 14.56 15.54 2.36
CA PHE A 89 13.49 14.91 1.56
C PHE A 89 13.61 15.25 0.08
N SER A 90 14.00 16.49 -0.24
CA SER A 90 14.16 16.96 -1.62
C SER A 90 15.40 16.36 -2.30
N ARG A 91 16.51 16.24 -1.55
CA ARG A 91 17.76 15.66 -2.06
C ARG A 91 17.62 14.17 -2.32
N ASP A 92 16.99 13.46 -1.40
CA ASP A 92 16.92 12.00 -1.44
C ASP A 92 15.76 11.49 -2.33
N LYS A 93 14.89 12.40 -2.83
CA LYS A 93 13.81 12.12 -3.79
C LYS A 93 12.98 10.89 -3.44
N ILE A 94 12.61 10.80 -2.16
CA ILE A 94 12.03 9.59 -1.57
C ILE A 94 10.68 9.25 -2.21
N ILE A 95 9.87 10.26 -2.54
CA ILE A 95 8.54 10.07 -3.13
C ILE A 95 8.68 9.54 -4.55
N GLU A 96 9.55 10.17 -5.35
CA GLU A 96 9.88 9.80 -6.72
C GLU A 96 10.38 8.37 -6.79
N TYR A 97 11.41 8.02 -6.00
CA TYR A 97 11.96 6.68 -5.94
C TYR A 97 10.89 5.63 -5.61
N THR A 98 9.95 5.99 -4.74
CA THR A 98 8.88 5.07 -4.36
C THR A 98 7.86 4.90 -5.48
N ILE A 99 7.52 5.96 -6.22
CA ILE A 99 6.65 5.88 -7.41
C ILE A 99 7.32 5.03 -8.50
N GLU A 100 8.61 5.24 -8.75
CA GLU A 100 9.37 4.45 -9.72
C GLU A 100 9.41 2.97 -9.34
N LEU A 101 9.61 2.68 -8.04
CA LEU A 101 9.53 1.33 -7.51
C LEU A 101 8.13 0.73 -7.68
N TYR A 102 7.07 1.55 -7.60
CA TYR A 102 5.70 1.07 -7.79
C TYR A 102 5.41 0.69 -9.24
N PHE A 103 5.71 1.58 -10.18
CA PHE A 103 5.35 1.35 -11.58
C PHE A 103 6.42 0.63 -12.38
N GLN A 104 7.62 0.42 -11.81
CA GLN A 104 8.79 -0.14 -12.49
C GLN A 104 9.12 0.65 -13.77
N LYS A 105 9.01 1.98 -13.66
CA LYS A 105 9.23 2.99 -14.70
C LYS A 105 9.98 4.15 -14.07
N SER A 106 10.77 4.87 -14.84
CA SER A 106 11.26 6.17 -14.38
C SER A 106 10.09 7.16 -14.19
N LEU A 107 10.29 8.18 -13.36
CA LEU A 107 9.25 9.17 -13.11
C LEU A 107 8.78 9.86 -14.41
N GLU A 108 9.71 10.11 -15.34
CA GLU A 108 9.46 10.73 -16.65
C GLU A 108 8.59 9.86 -17.57
N GLU A 109 8.67 8.52 -17.44
CA GLU A 109 7.87 7.56 -18.20
C GLU A 109 6.49 7.31 -17.59
N CYS A 110 6.27 7.75 -16.35
CA CYS A 110 4.96 7.67 -15.70
C CYS A 110 4.02 8.71 -16.30
N SER A 111 2.78 8.31 -16.58
CA SER A 111 1.71 9.27 -16.84
C SER A 111 1.38 10.06 -15.58
N LEU A 112 0.84 11.28 -15.71
CA LEU A 112 0.48 12.09 -14.55
C LEU A 112 -0.51 11.36 -13.62
N LYS A 113 -1.40 10.55 -14.18
CA LYS A 113 -2.30 9.70 -13.40
C LYS A 113 -1.52 8.66 -12.57
N GLU A 114 -0.53 7.99 -13.16
CA GLU A 114 0.34 7.05 -12.43
C GLU A 114 1.11 7.76 -11.33
N VAL A 115 1.67 8.95 -11.59
CA VAL A 115 2.36 9.76 -10.57
C VAL A 115 1.43 10.07 -9.38
N ILE A 116 0.20 10.51 -9.66
CA ILE A 116 -0.79 10.83 -8.62
C ILE A 116 -1.24 9.58 -7.86
N ASP A 117 -1.52 8.49 -8.57
CA ASP A 117 -1.88 7.22 -7.94
C ASP A 117 -0.74 6.72 -7.04
N GLY A 118 0.51 6.80 -7.52
CA GLY A 118 1.70 6.43 -6.77
C GLY A 118 1.92 7.29 -5.52
N LEU A 119 1.75 8.61 -5.64
CA LEU A 119 1.79 9.54 -4.51
C LEU A 119 0.72 9.17 -3.47
N VAL A 120 -0.53 8.96 -3.89
CA VAL A 120 -1.64 8.61 -2.99
C VAL A 120 -1.38 7.29 -2.27
N ILE A 121 -0.86 6.28 -2.97
CA ILE A 121 -0.47 5.00 -2.38
C ILE A 121 0.66 5.20 -1.36
N ASN A 122 1.70 5.96 -1.72
CA ASN A 122 2.83 6.24 -0.84
C ASN A 122 2.35 6.88 0.48
N LEU A 123 1.54 7.94 0.38
CA LEU A 123 1.03 8.68 1.53
C LEU A 123 0.16 7.79 2.43
N LYS A 124 -0.68 6.93 1.85
CA LYS A 124 -1.50 5.96 2.63
C LYS A 124 -0.63 4.96 3.37
N ILE A 125 0.39 4.42 2.72
CA ILE A 125 1.29 3.42 3.32
C ILE A 125 2.08 3.98 4.51
N THR A 126 2.40 5.28 4.52
CA THR A 126 3.13 5.87 5.67
C THR A 126 2.35 5.84 7.00
N ASN A 127 1.01 5.72 6.95
CA ASN A 127 0.11 5.96 8.08
C ASN A 127 0.28 7.34 8.74
N TRP A 128 0.90 8.31 8.06
CA TRP A 128 1.03 9.67 8.56
C TRP A 128 -0.25 10.50 8.38
N PHE A 129 -1.09 10.13 7.42
CA PHE A 129 -2.31 10.86 7.12
C PHE A 129 -3.51 10.11 7.68
N ASP A 130 -4.50 10.87 8.15
CA ASP A 130 -5.78 10.33 8.57
C ASP A 130 -6.67 10.08 7.34
N THR A 131 -6.60 10.97 6.34
CA THR A 131 -7.21 10.77 5.02
C THR A 131 -6.30 11.28 3.89
N VAL A 132 -6.36 10.60 2.74
CA VAL A 132 -5.70 10.98 1.49
C VAL A 132 -6.65 10.70 0.35
N ASP A 133 -7.25 11.75 -0.19
CA ASP A 133 -8.27 11.68 -1.24
C ASP A 133 -7.86 12.55 -2.42
N TYR A 134 -8.19 12.13 -3.63
CA TYR A 134 -8.02 12.99 -4.80
C TYR A 134 -9.23 12.94 -5.73
N ILE A 135 -9.47 14.05 -6.40
CA ILE A 135 -10.56 14.23 -7.38
C ILE A 135 -9.94 14.66 -8.69
N ASN A 136 -10.40 14.09 -9.80
CA ASN A 136 -10.07 14.52 -11.15
C ASN A 136 -11.19 15.44 -11.67
N ASN A 137 -10.93 16.73 -11.85
CA ASN A 137 -11.93 17.69 -12.33
C ASN A 137 -11.83 17.97 -13.84
N GLY A 138 -11.20 17.08 -14.61
CA GLY A 138 -10.98 17.30 -16.04
C GLY A 138 -9.65 18.01 -16.32
N ASP A 139 -9.52 19.27 -15.91
CA ASP A 139 -8.34 20.11 -16.20
C ASP A 139 -7.25 20.03 -15.11
N ASP A 140 -7.62 19.61 -13.90
CA ASP A 140 -6.72 19.46 -12.78
C ASP A 140 -7.06 18.20 -11.95
N TYR A 141 -6.11 17.84 -11.09
CA TYR A 141 -6.34 16.94 -9.98
C TYR A 141 -6.32 17.75 -8.68
N LYS A 142 -7.30 17.52 -7.82
CA LYS A 142 -7.35 18.09 -6.48
C LYS A 142 -7.04 17.01 -5.46
N LEU A 143 -5.90 17.13 -4.78
CA LEU A 143 -5.47 16.27 -3.68
C LEU A 143 -5.85 16.93 -2.34
N ILE A 144 -6.44 16.16 -1.44
CA ILE A 144 -6.85 16.60 -0.10
C ILE A 144 -6.29 15.59 0.90
N MET A 145 -5.50 16.09 1.84
CA MET A 145 -4.87 15.26 2.87
C MET A 145 -5.15 15.83 4.25
N THR A 146 -5.53 14.99 5.19
CA THR A 146 -5.73 15.38 6.60
C THR A 146 -4.77 14.63 7.52
N HIS A 147 -4.34 15.25 8.61
CA HIS A 147 -3.41 14.67 9.59
C HIS A 147 -3.49 15.36 10.97
N THR A 148 -2.91 14.74 12.00
CA THR A 148 -2.86 15.29 13.38
C THR A 148 -1.52 15.90 13.81
N PHE A 149 -0.55 15.95 12.88
CA PHE A 149 0.85 16.36 13.13
C PHE A 149 1.13 17.87 13.21
N GLY A 150 0.14 18.73 12.96
CA GLY A 150 0.32 20.18 13.10
C GLY A 150 1.01 20.86 11.90
N PHE A 151 1.13 22.19 11.99
CA PHE A 151 1.48 23.05 10.85
C PHE A 151 2.89 22.80 10.28
N ILE A 152 3.85 22.45 11.12
CA ILE A 152 5.22 22.12 10.69
C ILE A 152 5.21 20.94 9.72
N PHE A 153 4.48 19.88 10.06
CA PHE A 153 4.31 18.73 9.19
C PHE A 153 3.61 19.12 7.88
N SER A 154 2.58 19.98 7.95
CA SER A 154 1.91 20.48 6.74
C SER A 154 2.90 21.16 5.78
N LYS A 155 3.79 22.01 6.32
CA LYS A 155 4.81 22.72 5.53
C LYS A 155 5.84 21.76 4.92
N LEU A 156 6.31 20.78 5.70
CA LEU A 156 7.27 19.77 5.24
C LEU A 156 6.69 18.96 4.07
N ILE A 157 5.52 18.36 4.26
CA ILE A 157 4.87 17.52 3.25
C ILE A 157 4.52 18.31 1.99
N ARG A 158 3.99 19.53 2.16
CA ARG A 158 3.73 20.43 1.04
C ARG A 158 4.99 20.59 0.19
N THR A 159 6.10 20.99 0.82
CA THR A 159 7.35 21.31 0.10
C THR A 159 7.87 20.08 -0.64
N SER A 160 7.87 18.92 0.01
CA SER A 160 8.30 17.66 -0.63
C SER A 160 7.45 17.29 -1.85
N ILE A 161 6.13 17.46 -1.77
CA ILE A 161 5.23 17.11 -2.89
C ILE A 161 5.31 18.16 -4.01
N GLU A 162 5.40 19.45 -3.68
CA GLU A 162 5.61 20.51 -4.67
C GLU A 162 6.92 20.28 -5.45
N ASN A 163 8.02 19.95 -4.76
CA ASN A 163 9.32 19.66 -5.39
C ASN A 163 9.28 18.42 -6.30
N MET A 164 8.53 17.38 -5.90
CA MET A 164 8.34 16.19 -6.73
C MET A 164 7.59 16.53 -8.03
N PHE A 165 6.52 17.33 -7.96
CA PHE A 165 5.80 17.76 -9.16
C PHE A 165 6.60 18.73 -10.03
N GLU A 166 7.40 19.61 -9.42
CA GLU A 166 8.34 20.46 -10.15
C GLU A 166 9.37 19.61 -10.92
N THR A 167 9.92 18.57 -10.28
CA THR A 167 10.82 17.61 -10.93
C THR A 167 10.14 16.86 -12.08
N TYR A 168 8.85 16.53 -11.93
CA TYR A 168 8.05 15.91 -12.99
C TYR A 168 7.65 16.89 -14.12
N GLY A 169 7.86 18.20 -13.94
CA GLY A 169 7.51 19.23 -14.93
C GLY A 169 6.05 19.65 -14.94
N VAL A 170 5.34 19.46 -13.82
CA VAL A 170 3.93 19.84 -13.66
C VAL A 170 3.76 20.87 -12.56
N LYS A 171 2.93 21.89 -12.83
CA LYS A 171 2.61 22.89 -11.82
C LYS A 171 1.68 22.32 -10.76
N ALA A 172 2.10 22.41 -9.50
CA ALA A 172 1.28 22.14 -8.33
C ALA A 172 1.15 23.41 -7.48
N ASP A 173 -0.09 23.81 -7.19
CA ASP A 173 -0.41 24.91 -6.30
C ASP A 173 -1.03 24.34 -5.01
N SER A 174 -0.62 24.82 -3.84
CA SER A 174 -1.12 24.31 -2.57
C SER A 174 -1.62 25.37 -1.60
N ILE A 175 -2.55 24.96 -0.74
CA ILE A 175 -3.03 25.71 0.41
C ILE A 175 -2.92 24.80 1.62
N VAL A 176 -2.16 25.24 2.62
CA VAL A 176 -1.96 24.51 3.87
C VAL A 176 -2.73 25.13 5.02
N SER A 177 -3.39 24.29 5.79
CA SER A 177 -3.89 24.58 7.14
C SER A 177 -3.08 23.76 8.16
N VAL A 178 -3.36 23.97 9.44
CA VAL A 178 -2.67 23.29 10.55
C VAL A 178 -2.74 21.75 10.45
N LYS A 179 -3.81 21.21 9.84
CA LYS A 179 -4.11 19.77 9.80
C LYS A 179 -4.58 19.28 8.45
N THR A 180 -4.56 20.14 7.44
CA THR A 180 -5.11 19.83 6.13
C THR A 180 -4.25 20.45 5.07
N ILE A 181 -3.96 19.68 4.03
CA ILE A 181 -3.20 20.13 2.86
C ILE A 181 -4.13 19.96 1.66
N PHE A 182 -4.36 21.06 0.96
CA PHE A 182 -5.06 21.07 -0.31
C PHE A 182 -4.04 21.32 -1.40
N MET A 183 -4.02 20.47 -2.42
CA MET A 183 -3.16 20.64 -3.59
C MET A 183 -3.99 20.55 -4.86
N ARG A 184 -3.67 21.44 -5.80
CA ARG A 184 -4.18 21.46 -7.16
C ARG A 184 -3.01 21.19 -8.09
N ILE A 185 -3.12 20.14 -8.89
CA ILE A 185 -2.10 19.68 -9.83
C ILE A 185 -2.67 19.84 -11.23
N SER A 186 -2.11 20.76 -12.00
CA SER A 186 -2.59 21.04 -13.37
C SER A 186 -2.26 19.89 -14.30
N LYS A 187 -3.17 19.59 -15.23
CA LYS A 187 -2.84 18.74 -16.38
C LYS A 187 -2.32 19.67 -17.47
N ASN A 188 -1.11 19.41 -17.96
CA ASN A 188 -0.57 20.13 -19.13
C ASN A 188 -1.41 19.85 -20.38
#